data_AF-A0A2S8D3X7-F1
#
_entry.id   AF-A0A2S8D3X7-F1
#
_cell.length_a   1.000
_cell.length_b   1.000
_cell.length_c   1.000
_cell.angle_alpha   90.00
_cell.angle_beta   90.00
_cell.angle_gamma   90.00
#
_symmetry.space_group_name_H-M   'P 1'
#
loop_
_entity.id
_entity.type
_entity.pdbx_description
1 polymer ?
#
loop_
_entity_poly.entity_id
_entity_poly.type
_entity_poly.pdbx_seq_one_letter_code
_entity_poly.pdbx_strand_id
1 'polypeptide(L)' 'GELPTYGYRRVWALLRRQAELDGMPAINAKRVYRIMRQNALLLERKPAVPPSKRA' A
#
# COMPACT_ATOMS: atom_id res chain seq x y z
N GLY A 1 14.94 5.19 -10.54
CA GLY A 1 14.14 5.65 -9.39
C GLY A 1 13.86 4.45 -8.53
N GLU A 2 14.07 4.54 -7.22
CA GLU A 2 13.73 3.44 -6.29
C GLU A 2 12.26 3.05 -6.46
N LEU A 3 11.99 1.75 -6.60
CA LEU A 3 10.63 1.25 -6.52
C LEU A 3 10.08 1.52 -5.12
N PRO A 4 8.79 1.85 -4.97
CA PRO A 4 8.17 1.92 -3.66
C PRO A 4 8.33 0.57 -2.94
N THR A 5 8.93 0.55 -1.75
CA THR A 5 9.06 -0.69 -0.95
C THR A 5 7.77 -1.05 -0.21
N TYR A 6 6.81 -0.11 -0.16
CA TYR A 6 5.58 -0.23 0.62
C TYR A 6 4.33 -0.14 -0.23
N GLY A 7 3.44 -1.12 -0.06
CA GLY A 7 2.08 -1.08 -0.60
C GLY A 7 1.16 -0.18 0.22
N TYR A 8 0.05 0.24 -0.40
CA TYR A 8 -0.88 1.21 0.21
C TYR A 8 -1.41 0.82 1.58
N ARG A 9 -1.59 -0.48 1.85
CA ARG A 9 -2.05 -0.97 3.16
C ARG A 9 -1.07 -0.64 4.27
N ARG A 10 0.24 -0.72 3.99
CA ARG A 10 1.29 -0.42 4.97
C ARG A 10 1.43 1.08 5.17
N VAL A 11 1.38 1.87 4.09
CA VAL A 11 1.35 3.33 4.16
C VAL A 11 0.15 3.80 4.98
N TRP A 12 -1.04 3.22 4.75
CA TRP A 12 -2.23 3.53 5.54
C TRP A 12 -2.05 3.22 7.04
N ALA A 13 -1.46 2.08 7.39
CA ALA A 13 -1.22 1.73 8.79
C ALA A 13 -0.28 2.74 9.50
N LEU A 14 0.78 3.19 8.82
CA LEU A 14 1.69 4.21 9.34
C LEU A 14 0.99 5.55 9.54
N LEU A 15 0.24 6.00 8.52
CA LEU A 15 -0.52 7.24 8.58
C LEU A 15 -1.60 7.21 9.67
N ARG A 16 -2.26 6.07 9.86
CA ARG A 16 -3.26 5.89 10.92
C ARG A 16 -2.61 5.97 12.30
N ARG A 17 -1.48 5.29 12.51
CA ARG A 17 -0.74 5.34 13.77
C ARG A 17 -0.31 6.77 14.11
N GLN A 18 0.18 7.52 13.11
CA GLN A 18 0.55 8.92 13.31
C GLN A 18 -0.67 9.79 13.65
N ALA A 19 -1.78 9.63 12.92
CA ALA A 19 -3.02 10.36 13.21
C ALA A 19 -3.53 10.08 14.64
N GLU A 20 -3.45 8.83 15.12
CA GLU A 20 -3.82 8.47 16.50
C GLU A 20 -2.92 9.17 17.55
N LEU A 21 -1.62 9.27 17.29
CA LEU A 21 -0.68 10.00 18.16
C LEU A 21 -0.94 11.51 18.17
N ASP A 22 -1.32 12.06 17.02
CA ASP A 22 -1.58 13.49 16.85
C ASP A 22 -3.00 13.89 17.27
N GLY A 23 -3.83 12.95 17.75
CA GLY A 23 -5.23 13.19 18.08
C GLY A 23 -6.11 13.54 16.87
N MET A 24 -5.63 13.24 15.67
CA MET A 24 -6.28 13.51 14.39
C MET A 24 -7.24 12.37 14.01
N PRO A 25 -8.28 12.66 13.21
CA PRO A 25 -9.19 11.62 12.73
C PRO A 25 -8.46 10.59 11.87
N ALA A 26 -8.88 9.33 11.99
CA ALA A 26 -8.29 8.23 11.23
C ALA A 26 -8.41 8.45 9.72
N ILE A 27 -7.30 8.25 9.01
CA ILE A 27 -7.23 8.41 7.57
C ILE A 27 -7.90 7.22 6.86
N ASN A 28 -8.75 7.49 5.88
CA ASN A 28 -9.42 6.44 5.09
C ASN A 28 -8.45 5.74 4.13
N ALA A 29 -8.36 4.41 4.21
CA ALA A 29 -7.50 3.60 3.36
C ALA A 29 -7.76 3.78 1.85
N LYS A 30 -9.01 4.03 1.43
CA LYS A 30 -9.35 4.29 0.02
C LYS A 30 -8.72 5.59 -0.48
N ARG A 31 -8.60 6.62 0.37
CA ARG A 31 -7.97 7.89 -0.01
C ARG A 31 -6.48 7.69 -0.27
N VAL A 32 -5.81 6.93 0.59
CA VAL A 32 -4.39 6.54 0.41
C VAL A 32 -4.21 5.77 -0.91
N TYR A 33 -5.05 4.77 -1.17
CA TYR A 33 -5.01 4.03 -2.43
C TYR A 33 -5.13 4.94 -3.66
N ARG A 34 -6.11 5.86 -3.68
CA ARG A 34 -6.32 6.76 -4.83
C ARG A 34 -5.12 7.67 -5.08
N ILE A 35 -4.57 8.26 -4.03
CA ILE A 35 -3.38 9.15 -4.14
C ILE A 35 -2.19 8.35 -4.65
N MET A 36 -1.92 7.16 -4.09
CA MET A 36 -0.82 6.32 -4.55
C MET A 36 -1.02 5.82 -5.98
N ARG A 37 -2.26 5.52 -6.39
CA ARG A 37 -2.58 5.16 -7.78
C ARG A 37 -2.32 6.32 -8.74
N GLN A 38 -2.75 7.53 -8.38
CA GLN A 38 -2.54 8.74 -9.20
C GLN A 38 -1.07 9.08 -9.38
N ASN A 39 -0.23 8.74 -8.40
CA ASN A 39 1.22 9.01 -8.43
C ASN A 39 2.05 7.79 -8.89
N ALA A 40 1.41 6.73 -9.41
CA ALA A 40 2.09 5.49 -9.82
C ALA A 40 2.99 4.84 -8.72
N LEU A 41 2.59 4.99 -7.45
CA LEU A 41 3.33 4.47 -6.28
C LEU A 41 2.83 3.10 -5.80
N LEU A 42 1.92 2.46 -6.53
CA LEU A 42 1.44 1.13 -6.16
C LEU A 42 2.47 0.07 -6.54
N LEU A 43 2.64 -0.92 -5.66
CA LEU A 43 3.45 -2.10 -5.96
C LEU A 43 2.90 -2.81 -7.20
N GLU A 44 3.79 -3.15 -8.12
CA GLU A 44 3.44 -4.02 -9.22
C GLU A 44 2.95 -5.36 -8.69
N ARG A 45 1.81 -5.80 -9.21
CA ARG A 45 1.33 -7.15 -8.95
C ARG A 45 2.25 -8.10 -9.71
N LYS A 46 3.19 -8.74 -9.01
CA LYS A 46 3.89 -9.90 -9.58
C LYS A 46 2.82 -10.93 -9.99
N PRO A 47 2.80 -11.40 -11.25
CA PRO A 47 1.92 -12.49 -11.64
C PRO A 47 2.24 -13.68 -10.75
N ALA A 48 1.21 -14.30 -10.19
CA ALA A 48 1.40 -15.56 -9.46
C ALA A 48 2.00 -16.55 -10.45
N VAL A 49 3.21 -17.05 -10.16
CA VAL A 49 3.77 -18.18 -10.90
C VAL A 49 2.74 -19.32 -10.76
N PRO A 50 2.22 -19.88 -11.87
CA PRO A 50 1.32 -21.02 -11.77
C PRO A 50 2.00 -22.11 -10.94
N PRO A 51 1.30 -22.76 -9.99
CA PRO A 51 1.91 -23.85 -9.25
C PRO A 51 2.43 -24.88 -10.26
N SER A 52 3.74 -25.14 -10.26
CA SER A 52 4.32 -26.20 -11.09
C SER A 52 3.60 -27.49 -10.75
N LYS A 53 3.03 -28.19 -11.74
CA LYS A 53 2.59 -29.57 -11.56
C LYS A 53 3.81 -30.35 -11.08
N ARG A 54 3.92 -30.64 -9.78
CA ARG A 54 4.85 -31.64 -9.29
C ARG A 54 4.34 -32.98 -9.86
N ALA A 55 5.16 -33.56 -10.72
CA ALA A 55 4.95 -34.89 -11.27
C ALA A 55 4.99 -35.94 -10.15
#